data_AF-A0A6B2GD12-F1
#
_entry.id   AF-A0A6B2GD12-F1
#
_cell.length_a   1.000
_cell.length_b   1.000
_cell.length_c   1.000
_cell.angle_alpha   90.00
_cell.angle_beta   90.00
_cell.angle_gamma   90.00
#
_symmetry.space_group_name_H-M   'P 1'
#
loop_
_entity.id
_entity.type
_entity.pdbx_description
1 polymer ?
#
loop_
_entity_poly.entity_id
_entity_poly.type
_entity_poly.pdbx_seq_one_letter_code
_entity_poly.pdbx_strand_id
1 'polypeptide(L)' 'MKNIIIPFLLVISSVASVFSQTVVINGKIVSEETSMPIEYASIKLLKNNTLSVSNANGEFSIQAEKGDKAE' A
#
# COMPACT_ATOMS: atom_id res chain seq x y z
N MET A 1 12.79 40.70 -19.73
CA MET A 1 11.90 40.04 -18.74
C MET A 1 12.56 38.72 -18.35
N LYS A 2 12.95 38.56 -17.09
CA LYS A 2 13.68 37.37 -16.61
C LYS A 2 12.74 36.16 -16.72
N ASN A 3 13.18 35.04 -17.31
CA ASN A 3 12.35 33.86 -17.58
C ASN A 3 11.86 33.17 -16.28
N ILE A 4 10.86 33.76 -15.63
CA ILE A 4 10.21 33.26 -14.39
C ILE A 4 9.41 31.97 -14.63
N ILE A 5 9.13 31.64 -15.89
CA ILE A 5 8.40 30.42 -16.28
C ILE A 5 9.19 29.16 -15.89
N ILE A 6 10.53 29.18 -16.01
CA ILE A 6 11.39 28.02 -15.70
C ILE A 6 11.36 27.63 -14.22
N PRO A 7 11.59 28.55 -13.24
CA PRO A 7 11.48 28.18 -11.83
C PRO A 7 10.06 27.78 -11.43
N PHE A 8 9.04 28.37 -12.04
CA PHE A 8 7.64 28.01 -11.79
C PHE A 8 7.32 26.57 -12.25
N LEU A 9 7.81 26.16 -13.43
CA LEU A 9 7.65 24.79 -13.95
C LEU A 9 8.38 23.74 -13.09
N LEU A 10 9.55 24.10 -12.54
CA LEU A 10 10.32 23.22 -11.65
C LEU A 10 9.59 22.95 -10.33
N VAL A 11 8.89 23.92 -9.76
CA VAL A 11 8.10 23.76 -8.53
C VAL A 11 6.88 22.84 -8.76
N ILE A 12 6.27 22.90 -9.93
CA ILE A 12 5.12 22.02 -10.26
C ILE A 12 5.58 20.56 -10.47
N SER A 13 6.82 20.35 -10.91
CA SER A 13 7.33 19.00 -11.19
C SER A 13 7.69 18.21 -9.92
N SER A 14 8.01 18.87 -8.81
CA SER A 14 8.44 18.20 -7.57
C SER A 14 7.29 17.61 -6.74
N VAL A 15 6.04 18.07 -6.93
CA VAL A 15 4.88 17.55 -6.19
C VAL A 15 4.36 16.20 -6.73
N ALA A 16 4.63 15.87 -7.99
CA ALA A 16 4.12 14.65 -8.62
C ALA A 16 4.80 13.36 -8.10
N SER A 17 6.03 13.44 -7.58
CA SER A 17 6.80 12.27 -7.12
C SER A 17 6.39 11.71 -5.75
N VAL A 18 5.55 12.42 -4.99
CA VAL A 18 5.14 11.99 -3.64
C VAL A 18 4.03 10.93 -3.68
N PHE A 19 3.10 11.03 -4.64
CA PHE A 19 1.89 10.20 -4.68
C PHE A 19 2.09 8.78 -5.27
N SER A 20 3.28 8.47 -5.82
CA SER A 20 3.56 7.19 -6.49
C SER A 20 4.22 6.13 -5.60
N GLN A 21 4.34 6.35 -4.28
CA GLN A 21 5.08 5.46 -3.38
C GLN A 21 4.21 4.37 -2.72
N THR A 22 2.92 4.31 -3.05
CA THR A 22 2.00 3.28 -2.57
C THR A 22 1.78 2.21 -3.64
N VAL A 23 1.75 0.95 -3.22
CA VAL A 23 1.49 -0.23 -4.04
C VAL A 23 0.34 -1.01 -3.41
N VAL A 24 -0.51 -1.61 -4.23
CA VAL A 24 -1.55 -2.54 -3.76
C VAL A 24 -0.95 -3.95 -3.69
N ILE A 25 -0.92 -4.53 -2.50
CA ILE A 25 -0.53 -5.92 -2.26
C ILE A 25 -1.81 -6.76 -2.21
N ASN A 26 -1.87 -7.77 -3.08
CA ASN A 26 -2.92 -8.78 -3.07
C ASN A 26 -2.32 -10.11 -2.59
N GLY A 27 -3.04 -10.84 -1.76
CA GLY A 27 -2.55 -12.11 -1.23
C GLY A 27 -3.68 -13.00 -0.70
N LYS A 28 -3.30 -14.18 -0.22
CA LYS A 28 -4.21 -15.15 0.39
C LYS A 28 -3.59 -15.73 1.65
N ILE A 29 -4.38 -15.82 2.73
CA ILE A 29 -3.98 -16.37 4.02
C ILE A 29 -4.56 -17.79 4.12
N VAL A 30 -3.71 -18.76 4.42
CA VAL A 30 -4.08 -20.17 4.58
C VAL A 30 -3.50 -20.72 5.89
N SER A 31 -4.22 -21.68 6.50
CA SER A 31 -3.72 -22.44 7.64
C SER A 31 -2.60 -23.37 7.19
N GLU A 32 -1.50 -23.42 7.96
CA GLU A 32 -0.38 -24.33 7.69
C GLU A 32 -0.79 -25.80 7.84
N GLU A 33 -1.64 -26.12 8.83
CA GLU A 33 -2.04 -27.49 9.14
C GLU A 33 -3.01 -28.08 8.11
N THR A 34 -3.97 -27.27 7.65
CA THR A 34 -5.08 -27.74 6.81
C THR A 34 -5.00 -27.25 5.38
N SER A 35 -4.10 -26.32 5.06
CA SER A 35 -4.05 -25.59 3.79
C SER A 35 -5.38 -24.89 3.43
N MET A 36 -6.32 -24.77 4.38
CA MET A 36 -7.60 -24.11 4.16
C MET A 36 -7.45 -22.59 4.27
N PRO A 37 -8.24 -21.82 3.49
CA PRO A 37 -8.26 -20.37 3.63
C PRO A 37 -8.70 -19.94 5.03
N ILE A 38 -8.06 -18.91 5.56
CA ILE A 38 -8.46 -18.29 6.82
C ILE A 38 -9.32 -17.07 6.47
N GLU A 39 -10.61 -17.16 6.76
CA GLU A 39 -11.52 -16.02 6.63
C GLU A 39 -11.38 -15.06 7.80
N TYR A 40 -11.64 -13.77 7.55
CA TYR A 40 -11.66 -12.70 8.54
C TYR A 40 -10.36 -12.52 9.34
N ALA A 41 -9.24 -13.05 8.86
CA ALA A 41 -7.93 -12.69 9.38
C ALA A 41 -7.68 -11.19 9.17
N SER A 42 -7.26 -10.51 10.23
CA SER A 42 -6.87 -9.11 10.20
C SER A 42 -5.42 -8.99 9.75
N ILE A 43 -5.17 -8.03 8.85
CA ILE A 43 -3.83 -7.67 8.38
C ILE A 43 -3.61 -6.22 8.76
N LYS A 44 -2.53 -5.94 9.50
CA LYS A 44 -2.20 -4.57 9.92
C LYS A 44 -0.83 -4.16 9.44
N LEU A 45 -0.75 -3.02 8.74
CA LEU A 45 0.52 -2.36 8.45
C LEU A 45 1.02 -1.58 9.66
N LEU A 46 2.23 -1.89 10.13
CA LEU A 46 2.81 -1.35 11.35
C LEU A 46 3.17 0.15 11.24
N LYS A 47 3.52 0.63 10.04
CA LYS A 47 4.00 2.01 9.85
C LYS A 47 2.86 3.03 9.90
N ASN A 48 1.74 2.74 9.26
CA ASN A 48 0.65 3.69 9.03
C ASN A 48 -0.70 3.23 9.62
N ASN A 49 -0.74 2.10 10.33
CA ASN A 49 -1.96 1.50 10.89
C ASN A 49 -3.06 1.22 9.85
N THR A 50 -2.71 1.03 8.59
CA THR A 50 -3.66 0.57 7.57
C THR A 50 -4.09 -0.85 7.92
N LEU A 51 -5.40 -1.09 7.85
CA LEU A 51 -6.00 -2.39 8.15
C LEU A 51 -6.66 -2.96 6.90
N SER A 52 -6.58 -4.28 6.75
CA SER A 52 -7.37 -5.05 5.79
C SER A 52 -7.83 -6.35 6.45
N VAL A 53 -8.88 -6.94 5.89
CA VAL A 53 -9.47 -8.18 6.38
C VAL A 53 -9.65 -9.13 5.22
N SER A 54 -9.27 -10.39 5.41
CA SER A 54 -9.44 -11.43 4.39
C SER A 54 -10.92 -11.84 4.22
N ASN A 55 -11.29 -12.16 2.99
CA ASN A 55 -12.64 -12.64 2.65
C ASN A 55 -12.83 -14.14 2.97
N ALA A 56 -13.99 -14.71 2.63
CA ALA A 56 -14.30 -16.14 2.81
C ALA A 56 -13.33 -17.10 2.07
N ASN A 57 -12.64 -16.61 1.04
CA ASN A 57 -11.62 -17.36 0.30
C ASN A 57 -10.20 -17.15 0.86
N GLY A 58 -10.06 -16.42 1.97
CA GLY A 58 -8.80 -16.04 2.59
C GLY A 58 -8.04 -14.94 1.85
N GLU A 59 -8.63 -14.34 0.83
CA GLU A 59 -7.98 -13.33 -0.01
C GLU A 59 -8.06 -11.94 0.63
N PHE A 60 -6.99 -11.16 0.50
CA PHE A 60 -6.93 -9.78 0.96
C PHE A 60 -6.29 -8.85 -0.08
N SER A 61 -6.60 -7.57 0.05
CA SER A 61 -5.98 -6.47 -0.70
C SER A 61 -5.66 -5.35 0.28
N ILE A 62 -4.43 -4.83 0.24
CA ILE A 62 -3.99 -3.73 1.12
C ILE A 62 -3.04 -2.78 0.39
N GLN A 63 -3.22 -1.47 0.61
CA GLN A 63 -2.32 -0.46 0.08
C GLN A 63 -1.16 -0.26 1.04
N ALA A 64 0.06 -0.52 0.58
CA ALA A 64 1.28 -0.47 1.37
C ALA A 64 2.33 0.43 0.71
N GLU A 65 3.23 0.97 1.51
CA GLU A 65 4.41 1.70 1.05
C GLU A 65 5.66 0.84 1.13
N LYS A 66 6.69 1.20 0.36
CA LYS A 66 7.99 0.56 0.47
C LYS A 66 8.52 0.67 1.91
N GLY A 67 8.87 -0.47 2.49
CA GLY A 67 9.41 -0.57 3.85
C GLY A 67 8.36 -0.80 4.94
N ASP A 68 7.07 -0.87 4.58
CA ASP A 68 6.04 -1.32 5.52
C ASP A 68 6.28 -2.76 5.97
N LYS A 69 5.88 -3.05 7.21
CA LYS A 69 5.83 -4.38 7.80
C LYS A 69 4.38 -4.68 8.16
N ALA A 70 4.00 -5.95 8.07
CA ALA A 70 2.65 -6.41 8.38
C ALA A 70 2.68 -7.43 9.53
N GLU A 71 1.62 -7.44 10.33
CA GLU A 71 1.26 -8.48 11.30
C GLU A 71 -0.16 -8.97 11.06
#